data_AF-A0A838KQK5-F1
#
_entry.id   AF-A0A838KQK5-F1
#
_cell.length_a   1.000
_cell.length_b   1.000
_cell.length_c   1.000
_cell.angle_alpha   90.00
_cell.angle_beta   90.00
_cell.angle_gamma   90.00
#
_symmetry.space_group_name_H-M   'P 1'
#
loop_
_entity.id
_entity.type
_entity.pdbx_description
1 polymer ?
#
loop_
_entity_poly.entity_id
_entity_poly.type
_entity_poly.pdbx_seq_one_letter_code
_entity_poly.pdbx_strand_id
1 'polypeptide(L)'
;MITLEDWALIRRLHVSERLPQAQIARQLGISRNTVARAIASTDPPSYSRALVPTSFAPFEQQVRDLLDHTWSMPATVLAERVGWAGSASW
;
A
#
# COMPACT_ATOMS: atom_id res chain seq x y z
N MET A 1 -2.37 8.68 -3.25
CA MET A 1 -2.11 7.88 -4.47
C MET A 1 -2.93 8.52 -5.58
N ILE A 2 -2.36 8.76 -6.76
CA ILE A 2 -3.12 9.30 -7.91
C ILE A 2 -3.80 8.15 -8.64
N THR A 3 -4.96 8.38 -9.24
CA THR A 3 -5.63 7.35 -10.03
C THR A 3 -4.95 7.16 -11.39
N LEU A 4 -5.38 6.14 -12.14
CA LEU A 4 -4.96 5.94 -13.53
C LEU A 4 -5.37 7.14 -14.40
N GLU A 5 -6.57 7.68 -14.17
CA GLU A 5 -7.11 8.83 -14.89
C GLU A 5 -6.29 10.09 -14.60
N ASP A 6 -5.96 10.35 -13.33
CA ASP A 6 -5.12 11.48 -12.92
C ASP A 6 -3.74 11.40 -13.59
N TRP A 7 -3.13 10.22 -13.59
CA TRP A 7 -1.82 9.99 -14.22
C TRP A 7 -1.87 10.27 -15.74
N ALA A 8 -2.87 9.75 -16.43
CA ALA A 8 -3.05 9.96 -17.86
C ALA A 8 -3.32 11.43 -18.19
N LEU A 9 -4.12 12.12 -17.37
CA LEU A 9 -4.42 13.55 -17.51
C LEU A 9 -3.15 14.39 -17.36
N ILE A 10 -2.34 14.15 -16.32
CA ILE A 10 -1.07 14.86 -16.10
C ILE A 10 -0.16 14.70 -17.33
N ARG A 11 -0.03 13.48 -17.86
CA ARG A 11 0.81 13.21 -19.02
C ARG A 11 0.29 13.89 -20.29
N ARG A 12 -1.01 13.87 -20.54
CA ARG A 12 -1.64 14.58 -21.67
C ARG A 12 -1.38 16.09 -21.60
N LEU A 13 -1.64 16.71 -20.44
CA LEU A 13 -1.43 18.16 -20.24
C LEU A 13 0.04 18.56 -20.46
N HIS A 14 0.98 17.69 -20.08
CA HIS A 14 2.40 17.99 -20.25
C HIS A 14 2.92 17.71 -21.67
N VAL A 15 2.57 16.57 -22.27
CA VAL A 15 3.13 16.13 -23.57
C VAL A 15 2.40 16.76 -24.74
N SER A 16 1.07 16.73 -24.74
CA SER A 16 0.24 17.23 -25.83
C SER A 16 0.05 18.74 -25.75
N GLU A 17 -0.24 19.26 -24.56
CA GLU A 17 -0.57 20.68 -24.35
C GLU A 17 0.63 21.52 -23.87
N ARG A 18 1.80 20.88 -23.64
CA ARG A 18 3.07 21.53 -23.27
C ARG A 18 2.97 22.43 -22.03
N LEU A 19 2.03 22.14 -21.13
CA LEU A 19 1.85 22.95 -19.92
C LEU A 19 3.03 22.76 -18.94
N PRO A 20 3.46 23.83 -18.26
CA PRO A 20 4.45 23.74 -17.19
C PRO A 20 3.94 22.91 -16.01
N GLN A 21 4.82 22.09 -15.40
CA GLN A 21 4.44 21.24 -14.27
C GLN A 21 3.81 22.02 -13.09
N ALA A 22 4.27 23.25 -12.85
CA ALA A 22 3.73 24.12 -11.80
C ALA A 22 2.29 24.57 -12.09
N GLN A 23 1.94 24.77 -13.36
CA GLN A 23 0.59 25.10 -13.77
C GLN A 23 -0.33 23.89 -13.62
N ILE A 24 0.12 22.71 -14.05
CA ILE A 24 -0.63 21.44 -13.89
C ILE A 24 -0.91 21.16 -12.41
N ALA A 25 0.10 21.32 -11.55
CA ALA A 25 -0.04 21.15 -10.09
C ALA A 25 -1.12 22.08 -9.50
N ARG A 26 -1.13 23.36 -9.92
CA ARG A 26 -2.14 24.34 -9.47
C ARG A 26 -3.54 24.02 -9.98
N GLN A 27 -3.67 23.61 -11.24
CA GLN A 27 -4.97 23.30 -11.84
C GLN A 27 -5.61 22.04 -11.25
N LEU A 28 -4.81 21.01 -10.97
CA LEU A 28 -5.29 19.73 -10.44
C LEU A 28 -5.28 19.65 -8.91
N GLY A 29 -4.75 20.66 -8.21
CA GLY A 29 -4.69 20.66 -6.73
C GLY A 29 -3.74 19.59 -6.15
N ILE A 30 -2.76 19.13 -6.92
CA ILE A 30 -1.80 18.10 -6.52
C ILE A 30 -0.39 18.67 -6.34
N SER A 31 0.44 17.99 -5.55
CA SER A 31 1.81 18.44 -5.32
C SER A 31 2.63 18.44 -6.62
N ARG A 32 3.52 19.41 -6.77
CA ARG A 32 4.46 19.47 -7.91
C ARG A 32 5.32 18.20 -8.00
N ASN A 33 5.69 17.61 -6.86
CA ASN A 33 6.46 16.35 -6.83
C ASN A 33 5.64 15.18 -7.38
N THR A 34 4.34 15.14 -7.12
CA THR A 34 3.43 14.15 -7.69
C THR A 34 3.35 14.29 -9.22
N VAL A 35 3.23 15.52 -9.73
CA VAL A 35 3.24 15.80 -11.17
C VAL A 35 4.55 15.35 -11.82
N ALA A 36 5.69 15.72 -11.21
CA ALA A 36 7.00 15.32 -11.69
C ALA A 36 7.16 13.78 -11.76
N ARG A 37 6.72 13.07 -10.71
CA ARG A 37 6.73 11.60 -10.68
C ARG A 37 5.81 10.98 -11.73
N ALA A 38 4.62 11.53 -11.92
CA ALA A 38 3.67 11.04 -12.93
C ALA A 38 4.20 11.20 -14.35
N ILE A 39 4.88 12.31 -14.64
CA ILE A 39 5.52 12.57 -15.94
C ILE A 39 6.72 11.64 -16.17
N ALA A 40 7.53 11.41 -15.14
CA ALA A 40 8.70 10.54 -15.21
C ALA A 40 8.34 9.04 -15.34
N SER A 41 7.17 8.64 -14.83
CA SER A 41 6.68 7.27 -14.93
C SER A 41 6.21 6.97 -16.35
N THR A 42 6.82 5.97 -16.97
CA THR A 42 6.39 5.47 -18.29
C THR A 42 5.14 4.61 -18.16
N ASP A 43 5.04 3.87 -17.05
CA ASP A 43 3.91 3.00 -16.75
C ASP A 43 2.89 3.66 -15.82
N PRO A 44 1.62 3.20 -15.85
CA PRO A 44 0.60 3.61 -14.91
C PRO A 44 1.01 3.42 -13.45
N PRO A 45 0.43 4.21 -12.52
CA PRO A 45 0.62 3.99 -11.10
C PRO A 45 0.08 2.61 -10.70
N SER A 46 0.97 1.72 -10.30
CA SER A 46 0.63 0.45 -9.68
C SER A 46 1.01 0.48 -8.20
N TYR A 47 0.09 0.07 -7.33
CA TYR A 47 0.40 -0.10 -5.92
C TYR A 47 1.12 -1.43 -5.73
N SER A 48 2.43 -1.36 -5.52
CA SER A 48 3.21 -2.49 -5.02
C SER A 48 3.90 -2.07 -3.74
N ARG A 49 3.62 -2.81 -2.66
CA ARG A 49 4.34 -2.69 -1.41
C ARG A 49 5.06 -4.01 -1.18
N ALA A 50 6.37 -3.94 -0.94
CA ALA A 50 7.09 -5.11 -0.47
C ALA A 50 6.42 -5.65 0.79
N LEU A 51 6.27 -6.97 0.90
CA LEU A 51 5.82 -7.60 2.13
C LEU A 51 6.84 -7.27 3.21
N VAL A 52 6.43 -6.46 4.19
CA VAL A 52 7.26 -6.16 5.36
C VAL A 52 6.86 -7.15 6.44
N PRO A 53 7.81 -7.84 7.09
CA PRO A 53 7.52 -8.69 8.23
C PRO A 53 6.74 -7.87 9.25
N THR A 54 5.60 -8.42 9.60
CA THR A 54 4.70 -7.79 10.52
C THR A 54 5.12 -8.30 11.94
N SER A 55 4.90 -7.55 13.03
CA SER A 55 5.22 -7.96 14.42
C SER A 55 4.63 -9.30 14.90
N PHE A 56 3.61 -9.84 14.24
CA PHE A 56 3.07 -11.19 14.44
C PHE A 56 3.86 -12.29 13.72
N ALA A 57 4.71 -11.94 12.74
CA ALA A 57 5.50 -12.91 11.97
C ALA A 57 6.29 -13.91 12.86
N PRO A 58 6.84 -13.52 14.03
CA PRO A 58 7.50 -14.48 14.93
C PRO A 58 6.58 -15.57 15.50
N PHE A 59 5.26 -15.35 15.53
CA PHE A 59 4.28 -16.26 16.13
C PHE A 59 3.55 -17.14 15.10
N GLU A 60 3.66 -16.82 13.80
CA GLU A 60 2.87 -17.46 12.74
C GLU A 60 3.06 -18.98 12.71
N GLN A 61 4.31 -19.46 12.86
CA GLN A 61 4.59 -20.89 12.85
C GLN A 61 3.95 -21.61 14.05
N GLN A 62 4.06 -21.03 15.26
CA GLN A 62 3.47 -21.60 16.47
C GLN A 62 1.94 -21.68 16.38
N VAL A 63 1.31 -20.68 15.76
CA VAL A 63 -0.14 -20.69 15.51
C VAL A 63 -0.55 -21.79 14.54
N ARG A 64 0.22 -21.99 13.45
CA ARG A 64 -0.03 -23.10 12.51
C ARG A 64 0.04 -24.45 13.22
N ASP A 65 1.07 -24.67 14.03
CA ASP A 65 1.25 -25.90 14.78
C ASP A 65 0.06 -26.16 15.74
N LEU A 66 -0.43 -25.13 16.44
CA LEU A 66 -1.61 -25.23 17.32
C LEU A 66 -2.88 -25.59 16.55
N LEU A 67 -3.07 -24.98 15.37
CA LEU A 67 -4.24 -25.22 14.52
C LEU A 67 -4.22 -26.60 13.86
N ASP A 68 -3.03 -27.15 13.57
CA ASP A 68 -2.90 -28.53 13.07
C ASP A 68 -3.41 -29.56 14.11
N HIS A 69 -3.23 -29.28 15.40
CA HIS A 69 -3.69 -30.16 16.49
C HIS A 69 -5.15 -29.88 16.88
N THR A 70 -5.59 -28.63 16.80
CA THR A 70 -6.95 -28.23 17.16
C THR A 70 -7.40 -27.07 16.26
N TRP A 71 -8.00 -27.43 15.13
CA TRP A 71 -8.40 -26.50 14.08
C TRP A 71 -9.46 -25.48 14.52
N SER A 72 -10.29 -25.81 15.52
CA SER A 72 -11.39 -24.96 16.00
C SER A 72 -11.00 -24.01 17.13
N MET A 73 -9.70 -23.86 17.41
CA MET A 73 -9.23 -23.03 18.52
C MET A 73 -9.61 -21.55 18.31
N PRO A 74 -10.24 -20.88 19.30
CA PRO A 74 -10.55 -19.47 19.19
C PRO A 74 -9.28 -18.60 19.06
N ALA A 75 -9.37 -17.50 18.30
CA ALA A 75 -8.25 -16.59 18.07
C ALA A 75 -7.66 -15.99 19.36
N THR A 76 -8.49 -15.72 20.36
CA THR A 76 -8.04 -15.24 21.68
C THR A 76 -7.17 -16.26 22.40
N VAL A 77 -7.54 -17.54 22.33
CA VAL A 77 -6.77 -18.64 22.93
C VAL A 77 -5.45 -18.85 22.19
N LEU A 78 -5.45 -18.71 20.85
CA LEU A 78 -4.21 -18.73 20.07
C LEU A 78 -3.26 -17.61 20.51
N ALA A 79 -3.78 -16.38 20.63
CA ALA A 79 -3.00 -15.22 21.07
C ALA A 79 -2.40 -15.44 22.47
N GLU A 80 -3.19 -15.92 23.43
CA GLU A 80 -2.70 -16.23 24.79
C GLU A 80 -1.60 -17.30 24.76
N ARG A 81 -1.79 -18.38 23.99
CA ARG A 81 -0.86 -19.52 23.95
C ARG A 81 0.48 -19.18 23.30
N VAL A 82 0.48 -18.30 22.30
CA VAL A 82 1.73 -17.85 21.67
C VAL A 82 2.32 -16.62 22.37
N GLY A 83 1.69 -16.11 23.44
CA GLY A 83 2.14 -14.94 24.17
C GLY A 83 1.99 -13.62 23.40
N TRP A 84 1.03 -13.55 22.46
CA TRP A 84 0.73 -12.34 21.71
C TRP A 84 0.02 -11.30 22.58
N ALA A 85 0.65 -10.14 22.75
CA ALA A 85 0.11 -9.00 23.52
C ALA A 85 -0.41 -7.85 22.64
N GLY A 86 -0.48 -8.05 21.31
CA GLY A 86 -0.96 -7.03 20.39
C GLY A 86 -2.48 -7.06 20.18
N SER A 87 -2.96 -6.20 19.26
CA SER A 87 -4.38 -6.14 18.90
C SER A 87 -4.83 -7.39 18.14
N ALA A 88 -6.12 -7.72 18.23
CA ALA A 88 -6.78 -8.74 17.41
C ALA A 88 -7.00 -8.31 15.94
N SER A 89 -6.95 -7.00 15.66
CA SER A 89 -7.20 -6.42 14.33
C SER A 89 -5.93 -6.22 13.51
N TRP A 90 -4.85 -6.85 13.93
CA TRP A 90 -3.51 -6.53 13.48
C TRP A 90 -3.19 -7.22 12.15
#